data_AF-M8BF64-F1
#
_entry.id   AF-M8BF64-F1
#
_cell.length_a   1.000
_cell.length_b   1.000
_cell.length_c   1.000
_cell.angle_alpha   90.00
_cell.angle_beta   90.00
_cell.angle_gamma   90.00
#
_symmetry.space_group_name_H-M   'P 1'
#
loop_
_entity.id
_entity.type
_entity.pdbx_description
1 polymer ?
#
loop_
_entity_poly.entity_id
_entity_poly.type
_entity_poly.pdbx_seq_one_letter_code
_entity_poly.pdbx_strand_id
1 'polypeptide(L)'
;MALMMAKNAGDIEEKTTKRGMEVFDELLKRRAQEEEGDAAVWKILAGFWTELLIFMAPSENVQGHAKTLATSGGELITYLWAFCTHAGISRQQEELRGQQV
;
A
#
# COMPACT_ATOMS: atom_id res chain seq x y z
N MET A 1 7.65 34.48 -3.53
CA MET A 1 6.83 33.57 -4.36
C MET A 1 6.51 32.22 -3.68
N ALA A 2 7.08 31.90 -2.51
CA ALA A 2 6.72 30.68 -1.76
C ALA A 2 5.41 30.79 -0.95
N LEU A 3 4.96 32.00 -0.63
CA LEU A 3 3.78 32.22 0.23
C LEU A 3 2.43 32.13 -0.51
N MET A 4 2.42 32.28 -1.85
CA MET A 4 1.20 32.25 -2.65
C MET A 4 0.77 30.82 -3.03
N MET A 5 1.69 29.86 -2.97
CA MET A 5 1.40 28.44 -3.25
C MET A 5 0.76 27.72 -2.06
N ALA A 6 0.91 28.24 -0.84
CA ALA A 6 0.27 27.68 0.35
C ALA A 6 -1.25 27.96 0.42
N LYS A 7 -1.77 28.85 -0.42
CA LYS A 7 -3.13 29.38 -0.28
C LYS A 7 -4.21 28.57 -1.00
N ASN A 8 -3.85 27.53 -1.75
CA ASN A 8 -4.78 26.64 -2.44
C ASN A 8 -4.78 25.21 -1.88
N ALA A 9 -4.24 24.99 -0.69
CA ALA A 9 -4.39 23.71 0.04
C ALA A 9 -5.83 23.49 0.56
N GLY A 10 -6.73 24.45 0.35
CA GLY A 10 -8.13 24.41 0.77
C GLY A 10 -9.03 23.44 -0.02
N ASP A 11 -8.56 22.87 -1.12
CA ASP A 11 -9.37 21.96 -1.96
C ASP A 11 -8.95 20.48 -1.85
N ILE A 12 -8.00 20.12 -0.98
CA ILE A 12 -7.68 18.72 -0.70
C ILE A 12 -8.52 18.23 0.48
N GLU A 13 -9.84 18.33 0.37
CA GLU A 13 -10.78 17.67 1.28
C GLU A 13 -11.07 16.24 0.80
N GLU A 14 -10.03 15.50 0.40
CA GLU A 14 -10.15 14.08 0.11
C GLU A 14 -9.89 13.30 1.41
N LYS A 15 -10.89 12.55 1.88
CA LYS A 15 -10.80 11.67 3.06
C LYS A 15 -9.56 10.75 3.02
N THR A 16 -9.14 10.36 1.82
CA THR A 16 -7.92 9.61 1.53
C THR A 16 -6.66 10.38 1.96
N THR A 17 -6.53 11.64 1.59
CA THR A 17 -5.39 12.49 1.96
C THR A 17 -5.32 12.68 3.47
N LYS A 18 -6.45 12.93 4.13
CA LYS A 18 -6.48 13.07 5.59
C LYS A 18 -5.98 11.79 6.28
N ARG A 19 -6.47 10.62 5.87
CA ARG A 19 -6.00 9.33 6.39
C ARG A 19 -4.52 9.08 6.10
N GLY A 20 -4.05 9.49 4.93
CA GLY A 20 -2.62 9.43 4.58
C GLY A 20 -1.76 10.26 5.53
N MET A 21 -2.21 11.49 5.86
CA MET A 21 -1.53 12.34 6.84
C MET A 21 -1.56 11.76 8.25
N GLU A 22 -2.68 11.15 8.68
CA GLU A 22 -2.79 10.50 9.99
C GLU A 22 -1.77 9.35 10.14
N VAL A 23 -1.62 8.51 9.10
CA VAL A 23 -0.60 7.45 9.08
C VAL A 23 0.81 8.05 9.11
N PHE A 24 1.05 9.10 8.31
CA PHE A 24 2.36 9.76 8.28
C PHE A 24 2.76 10.37 9.63
N ASP A 25 1.85 11.05 10.31
CA ASP A 25 2.09 11.63 11.64
C ASP A 25 2.39 10.54 12.69
N GLU A 26 1.70 9.41 12.62
CA GLU A 26 1.96 8.27 13.52
C GLU A 26 3.36 7.67 13.28
N LEU A 27 3.79 7.56 12.02
CA LEU A 27 5.16 7.11 11.69
C LEU A 27 6.24 8.06 12.24
N LEU A 28 6.00 9.37 12.18
CA LEU A 28 6.93 10.37 12.74
C LEU A 28 6.99 10.32 14.27
N LYS A 29 5.89 10.03 14.95
CA LYS A 29 5.90 9.84 16.41
C LYS A 29 6.72 8.61 16.81
N ARG A 30 6.56 7.50 16.09
CA ARG A 30 7.34 6.28 16.33
C ARG A 30 8.84 6.48 16.09
N ARG A 31 9.21 7.21 15.02
CA ARG A 31 10.60 7.65 14.80
C ARG A 31 11.22 8.29 16.04
N ALA A 32 10.49 9.21 16.68
CA ALA A 32 10.99 9.98 17.81
C ALA A 32 11.11 9.16 19.10
N GLN A 33 10.45 8.00 19.17
CA GLN A 33 10.44 7.10 20.33
C GLN A 33 11.43 5.94 20.20
N GLU A 34 11.89 5.62 18.99
CA GLU A 34 12.83 4.53 18.74
C GLU A 34 14.29 5.01 18.73
N GLU A 35 15.18 4.26 19.40
CA GLU A 35 16.63 4.55 19.43
C GLU A 35 17.28 4.48 18.04
N GLU A 36 16.66 3.73 17.10
CA GLU A 36 17.14 3.55 15.73
C GLU A 36 16.81 4.73 14.77
N GLY A 37 16.04 5.73 15.22
CA GLY A 37 15.77 6.97 14.47
C GLY A 37 15.19 6.74 13.07
N ASP A 38 15.91 7.13 12.02
CA ASP A 38 15.44 6.98 10.63
C ASP A 38 15.32 5.51 10.20
N ALA A 39 16.14 4.60 10.74
CA ALA A 39 16.09 3.19 10.38
C ALA A 39 14.77 2.52 10.82
N ALA A 40 14.22 2.95 11.96
CA ALA A 40 12.90 2.54 12.43
C ALA A 40 11.79 2.88 11.43
N VAL A 41 11.80 4.09 10.87
CA VAL A 41 10.81 4.53 9.89
C VAL A 41 10.89 3.72 8.60
N TRP A 42 12.10 3.49 8.10
CA TRP A 42 12.30 2.67 6.90
C TRP A 42 11.84 1.23 7.11
N LYS A 43 12.06 0.66 8.29
CA LYS A 43 11.58 -0.67 8.65
C LYS A 43 10.04 -0.74 8.65
N ILE A 44 9.37 0.27 9.22
CA ILE A 44 7.90 0.32 9.22
C ILE A 44 7.37 0.50 7.79
N LEU A 45 7.94 1.42 7.02
CA LEU A 45 7.55 1.64 5.62
C LEU A 45 7.75 0.39 4.78
N ALA A 46 8.87 -0.33 4.96
CA ALA A 46 9.12 -1.58 4.26
C ALA A 46 8.03 -2.64 4.58
N GLY A 47 7.64 -2.76 5.86
CA GLY A 47 6.53 -3.63 6.27
C GLY A 47 5.21 -3.22 5.61
N PHE A 48 4.85 -1.95 5.72
CA PHE A 48 3.63 -1.40 5.12
C PHE A 48 3.55 -1.64 3.61
N TRP A 49 4.61 -1.33 2.87
CA TRP A 49 4.64 -1.54 1.41
C TRP A 49 4.56 -3.02 1.05
N THR A 50 5.21 -3.89 1.83
CA THR A 50 5.14 -5.34 1.61
C THR A 50 3.71 -5.85 1.80
N GLU A 51 3.06 -5.48 2.89
CA GLU A 51 1.68 -5.86 3.18
C GLU A 51 0.71 -5.30 2.12
N LEU A 52 0.86 -4.04 1.74
CA LEU A 52 0.02 -3.41 0.72
C LEU A 52 0.17 -4.10 -0.65
N LEU A 53 1.40 -4.42 -1.07
CA LEU A 53 1.65 -5.12 -2.33
C LEU A 53 1.03 -6.53 -2.32
N ILE A 54 1.15 -7.26 -1.21
CA ILE A 54 0.53 -8.58 -1.04
C ILE A 54 -0.98 -8.47 -1.05
N PHE A 55 -1.56 -7.47 -0.39
CA PHE A 55 -3.01 -7.25 -0.38
C PHE A 55 -3.57 -6.92 -1.77
N MET A 56 -2.86 -6.09 -2.54
CA MET A 56 -3.29 -5.71 -3.89
C MET A 56 -3.17 -6.87 -4.91
N ALA A 57 -2.23 -7.78 -4.69
CA ALA A 57 -1.86 -8.81 -5.67
C ALA A 57 -2.96 -9.82 -6.01
N PRO A 58 -3.71 -10.44 -5.07
CA PRO A 58 -4.84 -11.28 -5.41
C PRO A 58 -5.92 -10.41 -6.06
N SER A 59 -6.09 -10.52 -7.37
CA SER A 59 -6.95 -9.66 -8.19
C SER A 59 -7.91 -10.50 -9.01
N GLU A 60 -9.18 -10.08 -9.04
CA GLU A 60 -10.21 -10.70 -9.88
C GLU A 60 -10.05 -10.36 -11.36
N ASN A 61 -9.24 -9.34 -11.70
CA ASN A 61 -8.92 -8.98 -13.08
C ASN A 61 -7.82 -9.88 -13.66
N VAL A 62 -8.10 -11.18 -13.68
CA VAL A 62 -7.22 -12.25 -14.18
C VAL A 62 -6.80 -11.98 -15.64
N GLN A 63 -7.73 -11.51 -16.47
CA GLN A 63 -7.46 -11.24 -17.89
C GLN A 63 -6.48 -10.07 -18.09
N GLY A 64 -6.58 -9.02 -17.27
CA GLY A 64 -5.66 -7.89 -17.32
C GLY A 64 -4.22 -8.29 -16.99
N HIS A 65 -4.03 -9.01 -15.89
CA HIS A 65 -2.71 -9.48 -15.48
C HIS A 65 -2.11 -10.50 -16.46
N ALA A 66 -2.90 -11.46 -16.96
CA ALA A 66 -2.44 -12.43 -17.96
C ALA A 66 -2.00 -11.77 -19.26
N LYS A 67 -2.72 -10.73 -19.71
CA LYS A 67 -2.35 -9.97 -20.91
C LYS A 67 -1.02 -9.23 -20.71
N THR A 68 -0.84 -8.51 -19.61
CA THR A 68 0.42 -7.79 -19.31
C THR A 68 1.61 -8.74 -19.21
N LEU A 69 1.42 -9.93 -18.63
CA LEU A 69 2.47 -10.95 -18.59
C LEU A 69 2.88 -11.41 -19.99
N ALA A 70 1.89 -11.68 -20.86
CA ALA A 70 2.13 -12.15 -22.22
C ALA A 70 2.72 -11.09 -23.15
N THR A 71 2.36 -9.81 -22.98
CA THR A 71 2.77 -8.74 -23.91
C THR A 71 3.99 -7.95 -23.45
N SER A 72 4.22 -7.86 -22.14
CA SER A 72 5.17 -6.90 -21.56
C SER A 72 6.11 -7.52 -20.52
N GLY A 73 6.04 -8.84 -20.31
CA GLY A 73 6.92 -9.54 -19.35
C GLY A 73 6.56 -9.31 -17.89
N GLY A 74 5.39 -8.74 -17.60
CA GLY A 74 4.83 -8.60 -16.24
C GLY A 74 5.49 -7.54 -15.35
N GLU A 75 4.68 -6.73 -14.67
CA GLU A 75 5.14 -5.89 -13.54
C GLU A 75 5.18 -6.71 -12.24
N LEU A 76 5.87 -6.24 -11.19
CA LEU A 76 6.00 -6.93 -9.89
C LEU A 76 4.65 -7.46 -9.36
N ILE A 77 3.59 -6.65 -9.43
CA ILE A 77 2.24 -7.02 -8.98
C ILE A 77 1.66 -8.19 -9.80
N THR A 78 2.02 -8.31 -11.09
CA THR A 78 1.58 -9.42 -11.96
C THR A 78 2.20 -10.74 -11.52
N TYR A 79 3.47 -10.73 -11.10
CA TYR A 79 4.12 -11.92 -10.55
C TYR A 79 3.53 -12.32 -9.20
N LEU A 80 3.28 -11.35 -8.32
CA LEU A 80 2.62 -11.58 -7.04
C LEU A 80 1.19 -12.12 -7.24
N TRP A 81 0.45 -11.59 -8.21
CA TRP A 81 -0.87 -12.10 -8.60
C TRP A 81 -0.81 -13.57 -9.03
N ALA A 82 0.13 -13.92 -9.90
CA ALA A 82 0.30 -15.31 -10.37
C ALA A 82 0.62 -16.24 -9.20
N PHE A 83 1.50 -15.82 -8.29
CA PHE A 83 1.83 -16.55 -7.06
C PHE A 83 0.60 -16.76 -6.18
N CYS A 84 -0.15 -15.69 -5.84
CA CYS A 84 -1.36 -15.78 -5.02
C CYS A 84 -2.41 -16.71 -5.66
N THR A 85 -2.62 -16.60 -6.98
CA THR A 85 -3.55 -17.45 -7.74
C THR A 85 -3.16 -18.92 -7.65
N HIS A 86 -1.88 -19.25 -7.84
CA HIS A 86 -1.39 -20.63 -7.72
C HIS A 86 -1.42 -21.17 -6.29
N ALA A 87 -1.21 -20.33 -5.29
CA ALA A 87 -1.31 -20.68 -3.88
C ALA A 87 -2.76 -20.77 -3.35
N GLY A 88 -3.75 -20.41 -4.18
CA GLY A 88 -5.17 -20.37 -3.78
C GLY A 88 -5.52 -19.22 -2.84
N ILE A 89 -4.68 -18.19 -2.75
CA ILE A 89 -4.89 -17.00 -1.92
C ILE A 89 -5.79 -16.03 -2.68
N SER A 90 -6.92 -15.65 -2.07
CA SER A 90 -7.85 -14.66 -2.62
C SER A 90 -8.23 -13.61 -1.59
N ARG A 91 -8.61 -12.39 -2.04
CA ARG A 91 -9.03 -11.30 -1.15
C ARG A 91 -10.23 -11.68 -0.27
N GLN A 92 -11.15 -12.48 -0.79
CA GLN A 92 -12.31 -12.98 -0.04
C GLN A 92 -11.92 -13.79 1.20
N GLN A 93 -10.79 -14.51 1.18
CA GLN A 93 -10.32 -15.24 2.36
C GLN A 93 -9.77 -14.32 3.46
N GLU A 94 -9.22 -13.16 3.12
CA GLU A 94 -8.76 -12.18 4.10
C GLU A 94 -9.93 -11.44 4.77
N GLU A 95 -10.96 -11.09 4.01
CA GLU A 95 -12.19 -10.51 4.56
C GLU A 95 -12.87 -11.45 5.57
N LEU A 96 -12.89 -12.75 5.28
CA LEU A 96 -13.43 -13.77 6.19
C LEU A 96 -12.55 -13.99 7.44
N ARG A 97 -11.23 -13.84 7.33
CA ARG A 97 -10.33 -13.85 8.52
C ARG A 97 -10.50 -12.61 9.38
N GLY A 98 -10.65 -11.44 8.77
CA GLY A 98 -10.83 -10.17 9.49
C GLY A 98 -12.18 -10.06 10.22
N GLN A 99 -13.18 -10.86 9.84
CA GLN A 99 -14.49 -10.93 10.52
C GLN A 99 -14.54 -11.95 11.68
N GLN A 100 -13.48 -12.73 11.90
CA GLN A 100 -13.39 -13.72 12.97
C GLN A 100 -12.58 -13.22 14.19
N VAL A 101 -12.17 -11.95 14.20
CA VAL A 101 -11.42 -11.31 15.30
C VAL A 101 -12.26 -10.20 15.94
#